data_AF-X1NN19-F1
#
_entry.id   AF-X1NN19-F1
#
_cell.length_a   1.000
_cell.length_b   1.000
_cell.length_c   1.000
_cell.angle_alpha   90.00
_cell.angle_beta   90.00
_cell.angle_gamma   90.00
#
_symmetry.space_group_name_H-M   'P 1'
#
loop_
_entity.id
_entity.type
_entity.pdbx_description
1 polymer ?
#
loop_
_entity_poly.entity_id
_entity_poly.type
_entity_poly.pdbx_seq_one_letter_code
_entity_poly.pdbx_strand_id
1 'polypeptide(L)'
;DRTDKQLKLLRIGWKIFRQLGEFAKSEEYSFEGVPGYDVTIRRVGQGLNTEYTVIPARHNAELTEKEQQLIKEKAKPPKDIIESMKAKAMTGTIAETIKEEEE
;
A
#
# COMPACT_ATOMS: atom_id res chain seq x y z
N ASP A 1 5.54 -7.21 2.83
CA ASP A 1 6.10 -6.45 3.96
C ASP A 1 7.25 -7.28 4.53
N ARG A 2 8.44 -6.68 4.65
CA ARG A 2 9.65 -7.39 5.12
C ARG A 2 9.60 -7.71 6.61
N THR A 3 8.79 -6.98 7.38
CA THR A 3 8.66 -7.14 8.84
C THR A 3 7.96 -8.45 9.20
N ASP A 4 6.86 -8.77 8.52
CA ASP A 4 6.03 -9.93 8.80
C ASP A 4 5.94 -10.95 7.66
N LYS A 5 6.61 -10.68 6.54
CA LYS A 5 6.67 -11.54 5.34
C LYS A 5 5.30 -11.82 4.72
N GLN A 6 4.35 -10.90 4.87
CA GLN A 6 3.01 -11.02 4.27
C GLN A 6 2.78 -10.03 3.13
N LEU A 7 1.94 -10.43 2.17
CA LEU A 7 1.39 -9.55 1.14
C LEU A 7 0.18 -8.81 1.72
N LYS A 8 0.22 -7.48 1.70
CA LYS A 8 -0.81 -6.61 2.30
C LYS A 8 -1.14 -5.44 1.38
N LEU A 9 -2.37 -4.95 1.49
CA LEU A 9 -2.77 -3.70 0.85
C LEU A 9 -2.17 -2.52 1.63
N LEU A 10 -1.27 -1.79 0.99
CA LEU A 10 -0.65 -0.61 1.55
C LEU A 10 -1.61 0.58 1.43
N ARG A 11 -2.13 1.07 2.55
CA ARG A 11 -2.94 2.30 2.61
C ARG A 11 -2.03 3.48 2.97
N ILE A 12 -1.78 4.35 2.02
CA ILE A 12 -0.85 5.48 2.15
C ILE A 12 -1.50 6.80 1.75
N GLY A 13 -1.00 7.88 2.35
CA GLY A 13 -1.40 9.23 1.99
C GLY A 13 -0.70 9.75 0.73
N TRP A 14 -1.26 10.82 0.17
CA TRP A 14 -0.78 11.48 -1.05
C TRP A 14 0.72 11.83 -1.03
N LYS A 15 1.24 12.25 0.13
CA LYS A 15 2.65 12.63 0.29
C LYS A 15 3.62 11.48 -0.02
N ILE A 16 3.33 10.27 0.48
CA ILE A 16 4.15 9.08 0.22
C ILE A 16 4.08 8.71 -1.27
N PHE A 17 2.88 8.74 -1.85
CA PHE A 17 2.69 8.42 -3.26
C PHE A 17 3.46 9.38 -4.16
N ARG A 18 3.45 10.68 -3.84
CA ARG A 18 4.24 11.69 -4.55
C ARG A 18 5.73 11.43 -4.47
N GLN A 19 6.27 11.14 -3.29
CA GLN A 19 7.69 10.84 -3.11
C GLN A 19 8.11 9.59 -3.91
N LEU A 20 7.28 8.55 -3.93
CA LEU A 20 7.51 7.37 -4.79
C LEU A 20 7.55 7.75 -6.28
N GLY A 21 6.64 8.61 -6.73
CA GLY A 21 6.63 9.10 -8.11
C GLY A 21 7.82 9.99 -8.47
N GLU A 22 8.40 10.69 -7.49
CA GLU A 22 9.65 11.45 -7.67
C GLU A 22 10.84 10.50 -7.81
N PHE A 23 10.91 9.44 -7.01
CA PHE A 23 11.96 8.42 -7.15
C PHE A 23 11.88 7.68 -8.49
N ALA A 24 10.68 7.34 -8.96
CA ALA A 24 10.48 6.69 -10.25
C ALA A 24 11.08 7.46 -11.43
N LYS A 25 11.21 8.79 -11.31
CA LYS A 25 11.76 9.69 -12.33
C LYS A 25 13.25 10.01 -12.12
N SER A 26 13.84 9.59 -11.01
CA SER A 26 15.24 9.84 -10.68
C SER A 26 16.15 8.84 -11.40
N GLU A 27 17.36 9.25 -11.78
CA GLU A 27 18.31 8.37 -12.49
C GLU A 27 18.78 7.19 -11.63
N GLU A 28 18.98 7.40 -10.32
CA GLU A 28 19.50 6.37 -9.41
C GLU A 28 18.42 5.39 -8.93
N TYR A 29 17.17 5.86 -8.77
CA TYR A 29 16.07 5.08 -8.21
C TYR A 29 14.91 4.90 -9.19
N SER A 30 15.13 5.04 -10.50
CA SER A 30 14.06 4.90 -11.50
C SER A 30 13.42 3.51 -11.48
N PHE A 31 12.11 3.46 -11.70
CA PHE A 31 11.36 2.21 -11.89
C PHE A 31 10.08 2.47 -12.69
N GLU A 32 9.64 1.49 -13.48
CA GLU A 32 8.40 1.58 -14.27
C GLU A 32 7.17 0.96 -13.57
N GLY A 33 7.41 0.00 -12.68
CA GLY A 33 6.36 -0.74 -11.98
C GLY A 33 6.66 -0.89 -10.50
N VAL A 34 7.13 -2.08 -10.12
CA VAL A 34 7.59 -2.34 -8.75
C VAL A 34 9.06 -1.97 -8.66
N PRO A 35 9.49 -1.16 -7.68
CA PRO A 35 10.90 -0.87 -7.46
C PRO A 35 11.70 -2.16 -7.25
N GLY A 36 12.91 -2.25 -7.81
CA GLY A 36 13.84 -3.37 -7.63
C GLY A 36 14.56 -3.37 -6.26
N TYR A 37 14.17 -2.46 -5.38
CA TYR A 37 14.78 -2.22 -4.08
C TYR A 37 13.69 -2.06 -3.02
N ASP A 38 14.07 -2.29 -1.75
CA ASP A 38 13.16 -2.12 -0.64
C ASP A 38 12.90 -0.62 -0.36
N VAL A 39 11.67 -0.30 0.03
CA VAL A 39 11.28 1.07 0.41
C VAL A 39 10.88 1.10 1.88
N THR A 40 11.51 1.97 2.65
CA THR A 40 11.15 2.21 4.05
C THR A 40 10.29 3.46 4.17
N ILE A 41 9.09 3.33 4.73
CA ILE A 41 8.24 4.47 5.07
C ILE A 41 8.44 4.77 6.55
N ARG A 42 9.12 5.88 6.85
CA ARG A 42 9.28 6.38 8.21
C ARG A 42 8.11 7.31 8.54
N ARG A 43 7.41 7.02 9.62
CA ARG A 43 6.37 7.88 10.21
C ARG A 43 6.89 8.49 11.50
N VAL A 44 6.80 9.81 11.63
CA VAL A 44 7.14 10.54 12.87
C VAL A 44 5.95 11.39 13.28
N GLY A 45 5.70 11.53 14.59
CA GLY A 45 4.58 12.32 15.12
C GLY A 45 3.25 11.59 15.18
N GLN A 46 2.20 12.31 15.57
CA GLN A 46 0.85 11.79 15.78
C GLN A 46 -0.21 12.82 15.33
N GLY A 47 -1.39 12.33 14.92
CA GLY A 47 -2.49 13.17 14.45
C GLY A 47 -2.11 14.03 13.24
N LEU A 48 -2.47 15.32 13.31
CA LEU A 48 -2.18 16.31 12.26
C LEU A 48 -0.68 16.61 12.09
N ASN A 49 0.13 16.35 13.11
CA ASN A 49 1.58 16.56 13.09
C ASN A 49 2.32 15.29 12.63
N THR A 50 1.65 14.41 11.88
CA THR A 50 2.28 13.19 11.37
C THR A 50 3.08 13.52 10.10
N GLU A 51 4.38 13.29 10.15
CA GLU A 51 5.26 13.37 8.99
C GLU A 51 5.58 11.98 8.45
N TYR A 52 5.52 11.87 7.13
CA TYR A 52 5.93 10.67 6.41
C TYR A 52 7.11 11.00 5.51
N THR A 53 8.13 10.14 5.57
CA THR A 53 9.30 10.19 4.72
C THR A 53 9.54 8.81 4.12
N VAL A 54 9.69 8.77 2.81
CA VAL A 54 10.04 7.58 2.05
C VAL A 54 11.55 7.53 1.86
N ILE A 55 12.17 6.41 2.22
CA ILE A 55 13.61 6.18 2.15
C ILE A 55 13.83 4.96 1.25
N PRO A 56 14.33 5.12 0.02
CA PRO A 56 14.69 3.98 -0.83
C PRO A 56 15.97 3.32 -0.33
N ALA A 57 16.06 2.00 -0.47
CA ALA A 57 17.31 1.29 -0.21
C ALA A 57 18.30 1.54 -1.34
N ARG A 58 19.59 1.74 -0.98
CA ARG A 58 20.67 1.96 -1.95
C ARG A 58 20.98 0.74 -2.81
N HIS A 59 20.67 -0.45 -2.29
CA HIS A 59 20.93 -1.71 -2.97
C HIS A 59 19.63 -2.36 -3.41
N ASN A 60 19.67 -3.00 -4.58
CA ASN A 60 18.57 -3.82 -5.07
C ASN A 60 18.36 -5.00 -4.13
N ALA A 61 17.10 -5.32 -3.89
CA ALA A 61 16.66 -6.39 -3.01
C ALA A 61 15.61 -7.19 -3.77
N GLU A 62 16.08 -8.16 -4.56
CA GLU A 62 15.18 -9.00 -5.35
C GLU A 62 14.17 -9.74 -4.47
N LEU A 63 13.00 -10.00 -5.03
CA LEU A 63 11.96 -10.77 -4.36
C LEU A 63 12.39 -12.23 -4.32
N THR A 64 12.33 -12.84 -3.14
CA THR A 64 12.58 -14.27 -2.97
C THR A 64 11.50 -15.09 -3.70
N GLU A 65 11.81 -16.34 -4.05
CA GLU A 65 10.86 -17.23 -4.75
C GLU A 65 9.51 -17.34 -4.02
N LYS A 66 9.54 -17.40 -2.68
CA LYS A 66 8.34 -17.45 -1.84
C LYS A 66 7.51 -16.17 -1.95
N GLU A 67 8.15 -15.01 -2.00
CA GLU A 67 7.47 -13.72 -2.17
C GLU A 67 6.86 -13.61 -3.56
N GLN A 68 7.56 -14.08 -4.59
CA GLN A 68 7.04 -14.12 -5.95
C GLN A 68 5.82 -15.03 -6.07
N GLN A 69 5.84 -16.20 -5.43
CA GLN A 69 4.70 -17.11 -5.36
C GLN A 69 3.50 -16.46 -4.63
N LEU A 70 3.75 -15.81 -3.49
CA LEU A 70 2.70 -15.09 -2.76
C LEU A 70 2.04 -14.00 -3.60
N ILE A 71 2.81 -13.29 -4.42
CA ILE A 71 2.26 -12.29 -5.36
C ILE A 71 1.40 -12.99 -6.41
N LYS A 72 1.88 -14.06 -7.05
CA LYS A 72 1.12 -14.78 -8.08
C LYS A 72 -0.19 -15.36 -7.56
N GLU A 73 -0.21 -15.90 -6.34
CA GLU A 73 -1.38 -16.57 -5.78
C GLU A 73 -2.39 -15.59 -5.16
N LYS A 74 -1.91 -14.51 -4.52
CA LYS A 74 -2.75 -13.65 -3.67
C LYS A 74 -2.92 -12.22 -4.18
N ALA A 75 -2.10 -11.77 -5.12
CA ALA A 75 -2.26 -10.43 -5.68
C ALA A 75 -3.52 -10.40 -6.55
N LYS A 76 -4.51 -9.62 -6.11
CA LYS A 76 -5.69 -9.32 -6.89
C LYS A 76 -5.41 -8.11 -7.78
N PRO A 77 -5.99 -8.03 -8.99
CA PRO A 77 -5.98 -6.81 -9.79
C PRO A 77 -6.47 -5.62 -8.97
N PRO A 78 -5.89 -4.41 -9.14
CA PRO A 78 -6.32 -3.21 -8.44
C PRO A 78 -7.81 -2.90 -8.61
N LYS A 79 -8.39 -3.20 -9.78
CA LYS A 79 -9.83 -3.03 -10.06
C LYS A 79 -10.70 -3.83 -9.11
N ASP A 80 -10.43 -5.14 -8.98
CA ASP A 80 -11.17 -6.05 -8.11
C ASP A 80 -11.05 -5.65 -6.64
N ILE A 81 -9.88 -5.12 -6.25
CA ILE A 81 -9.68 -4.60 -4.89
C ILE A 81 -10.58 -3.39 -4.65
N ILE A 82 -10.63 -2.43 -5.58
CA ILE A 82 -11.47 -1.23 -5.47
C ILE A 82 -12.95 -1.61 -5.42
N GLU A 83 -13.40 -2.53 -6.27
CA GLU A 83 -14.79 -3.03 -6.26
C GLU A 83 -15.13 -3.70 -4.93
N SER A 84 -14.25 -4.55 -4.41
CA SER A 84 -14.45 -5.17 -3.09
C SER A 84 -14.50 -4.15 -1.96
N MET A 85 -13.75 -3.04 -2.06
CA MET A 85 -13.79 -1.95 -1.08
C MET A 85 -15.09 -1.14 -1.18
N LYS A 86 -15.57 -0.85 -2.40
CA LYS A 86 -16.85 -0.17 -2.63
C LYS A 86 -18.03 -1.00 -2.13
N ALA A 87 -18.05 -2.30 -2.45
CA ALA A 87 -19.08 -3.22 -1.99
C ALA A 87 -19.13 -3.29 -0.46
N LYS A 88 -17.96 -3.42 0.20
CA LYS A 88 -17.89 -3.41 1.67
C LYS A 88 -18.39 -2.12 2.30
N ALA A 89 -18.03 -0.97 1.73
CA ALA A 89 -18.50 0.33 2.19
C ALA A 89 -20.04 0.42 2.09
N MET A 90 -20.62 0.00 0.96
CA MET A 90 -22.07 0.00 0.76
C MET A 90 -22.80 -0.94 1.74
N THR A 91 -22.30 -2.15 1.96
CA THR A 91 -22.91 -3.07 2.95
C THR A 91 -22.78 -2.58 4.38
N GLY A 92 -21.70 -1.88 4.72
CA GLY A 92 -21.52 -1.29 6.05
C GLY A 92 -22.54 -0.18 6.32
N THR A 93 -22.75 0.71 5.34
CA THR A 93 -23.74 1.78 5.43
C THR A 93 -25.17 1.24 5.56
N ILE A 94 -25.52 0.22 4.78
CA ILE A 94 -26.86 -0.41 4.86
C ILE A 94 -27.07 -1.08 6.23
N ALA A 95 -26.04 -1.73 6.79
CA ALA A 95 -26.14 -2.38 8.11
C ALA A 95 -26.25 -1.38 9.28
N GLU A 96 -25.67 -0.18 9.15
CA GLU A 96 -25.86 0.91 10.12
C GLU A 96 -27.26 1.52 10.01
N THR A 97 -27.78 1.76 8.79
CA THR A 97 -29.13 2.29 8.59
C THR A 97 -30.23 1.34 9.09
N ILE A 98 -30.08 0.03 8.90
CA ILE A 98 -31.05 -0.95 9.41
C ILE A 98 -31.06 -1.00 10.95
N LYS A 99 -29.91 -0.76 11.60
CA LYS A 99 -29.84 -0.70 13.07
C LYS A 99 -30.47 0.56 13.64
N GLU A 100 -30.36 1.69 12.96
CA GLU A 100 -31.00 2.95 13.39
C GLU A 100 -32.53 2.94 13.20
N GLU A 101 -33.07 2.08 12.33
CA GLU A 101 -34.53 1.91 12.15
C GLU A 101 -35.16 0.88 13.12
N GLU A 102 -34.37 0.07 13.82
CA GLU A 102 -34.84 -0.92 14.81
C GLU A 102 -34.75 -0.45 16.28
N GLU A 103 -34.25 0.77 16.55
CA GLU A 103 -34.16 1.39 17.90
C GLU A 103 -35.23 2.49 18.11
#